data_AF-A0A1H4DCP3-F1
#
_entry.id   AF-A0A1H4DCP3-F1
#
_cell.length_a   1.000
_cell.length_b   1.000
_cell.length_c   1.000
_cell.angle_alpha   90.00
_cell.angle_beta   90.00
_cell.angle_gamma   90.00
#
_symmetry.space_group_name_H-M   'P 1'
#
loop_
_entity.id
_entity.type
_entity.pdbx_description
1 polymer ?
#
loop_
_entity_poly.entity_id
_entity_poly.type
_entity_poly.pdbx_seq_one_letter_code
_entity_poly.pdbx_strand_id
1 'polypeptide(L)'
;MNILVNNGVKKNDKTLEDKIAILKEILAETGGWGINELLMGICDYYNSWHMNHMDETYAKLARAYDYDYLVESLKQWTEEENHD
;
A
#
# COMPACT_ATOMS: atom_id res chain seq x y z
N MET A 1 -21.71 -30.51 28.38
CA MET A 1 -22.44 -29.78 27.32
C MET A 1 -21.68 -28.51 27.00
N ASN A 2 -21.58 -28.21 25.71
CA ASN A 2 -20.83 -27.14 25.04
C ASN A 2 -20.87 -25.77 25.72
N ILE A 3 -19.74 -25.07 25.68
CA ILE A 3 -19.71 -23.68 25.21
C ILE A 3 -18.53 -23.54 24.22
N LEU A 4 -18.86 -23.54 22.94
CA LEU A 4 -18.01 -23.03 21.86
C LEU A 4 -18.02 -21.51 21.96
N VAL A 5 -16.94 -20.89 22.41
CA VAL A 5 -16.75 -19.45 22.24
C VAL A 5 -16.10 -19.26 20.86
N ASN A 6 -16.95 -18.94 19.90
CA ASN A 6 -16.56 -18.36 18.62
C ASN A 6 -15.84 -17.03 18.90
N ASN A 7 -14.51 -17.06 19.05
CA ASN A 7 -13.70 -15.87 18.92
C ASN A 7 -13.64 -15.52 17.43
N GLY A 8 -14.69 -14.84 16.97
CA GLY A 8 -14.74 -14.20 15.68
C GLY A 8 -13.64 -13.15 15.58
N VAL A 9 -12.45 -13.58 15.20
CA VAL A 9 -11.43 -12.68 14.67
C VAL A 9 -11.83 -12.40 13.23
N LYS A 10 -12.83 -11.54 13.02
CA LYS A 10 -12.85 -10.71 11.81
C LYS A 10 -11.93 -9.52 12.08
N LYS A 11 -10.63 -9.79 12.13
CA LYS A 11 -9.70 -8.72 11.80
C LYS A 11 -9.78 -8.58 10.28
N ASN A 12 -10.09 -7.38 9.82
CA ASN A 12 -9.71 -6.93 8.47
C ASN A 12 -8.17 -6.85 8.37
N ASP A 13 -7.43 -7.90 8.78
CA ASP A 13 -5.98 -7.98 8.61
C ASP A 13 -5.75 -8.32 7.15
N LYS A 14 -5.87 -7.32 6.28
CA LYS A 14 -5.38 -7.39 4.91
C LYS A 14 -3.91 -7.74 4.99
N THR A 15 -3.53 -8.77 4.27
CA THR A 15 -2.20 -9.34 4.36
C THR A 15 -1.18 -8.33 3.85
N LEU A 16 0.08 -8.51 4.24
CA LEU A 16 1.17 -7.73 3.70
C LEU A 16 1.22 -7.86 2.16
N GLU A 17 0.88 -9.03 1.64
CA GLU A 17 0.79 -9.28 0.19
C GLU A 17 -0.32 -8.45 -0.48
N ASP A 18 -1.49 -8.32 0.15
CA ASP A 18 -2.59 -7.49 -0.37
C ASP A 18 -2.19 -6.00 -0.46
N LYS A 19 -1.46 -5.50 0.55
CA LYS A 19 -0.95 -4.13 0.54
C LYS A 19 0.13 -3.93 -0.54
N ILE A 20 1.00 -4.92 -0.73
CA ILE A 20 2.01 -4.89 -1.80
C ILE A 20 1.35 -4.90 -3.19
N ALA A 21 0.26 -5.64 -3.38
CA ALA A 21 -0.47 -5.65 -4.65
C ALA A 21 -0.96 -4.24 -5.00
N ILE A 22 -1.58 -3.53 -4.06
CA ILE A 22 -2.01 -2.13 -4.28
C ILE A 22 -0.82 -1.21 -4.55
N LEU A 23 0.30 -1.36 -3.84
CA LEU A 23 1.49 -0.54 -4.09
C LEU A 23 2.06 -0.75 -5.50
N LYS A 24 1.98 -1.97 -6.04
CA LYS A 24 2.37 -2.26 -7.43
C LYS A 24 1.42 -1.61 -8.44
N GLU A 25 0.13 -1.59 -8.14
CA GLU A 25 -0.86 -0.85 -8.94
C GLU A 25 -0.57 0.65 -8.90
N ILE A 26 -0.35 1.23 -7.71
CA ILE A 26 0.06 2.63 -7.54
C ILE A 26 1.30 2.95 -8.37
N LEU A 27 2.34 2.11 -8.34
CA LEU A 27 3.54 2.29 -9.17
C LEU A 27 3.17 2.35 -10.66
N ALA A 28 2.34 1.42 -11.13
CA ALA A 28 1.97 1.30 -12.54
C ALA A 28 1.16 2.50 -13.02
N GLU A 29 0.12 2.89 -12.28
CA GLU A 29 -0.76 4.02 -12.62
C GLU A 29 -0.01 5.35 -12.59
N THR A 30 0.87 5.56 -11.60
CA THR A 30 1.52 6.88 -11.41
C THR A 30 2.90 7.00 -12.08
N GLY A 31 3.35 5.98 -12.81
CA GLY A 31 4.73 5.90 -13.32
C GLY A 31 5.80 5.98 -12.21
N GLY A 32 5.43 5.65 -10.97
CA GLY A 32 6.29 5.72 -9.78
C GLY A 32 6.22 7.01 -8.96
N TRP A 33 5.46 8.02 -9.39
CA TRP A 33 5.27 9.22 -8.58
C TRP A 33 4.57 8.93 -7.24
N GLY A 34 3.53 8.10 -7.24
CA GLY A 34 2.81 7.72 -6.01
C GLY A 34 3.69 6.98 -5.01
N ILE A 35 4.64 6.15 -5.47
CA ILE A 35 5.63 5.52 -4.58
C ILE A 35 6.55 6.57 -3.94
N ASN A 36 6.96 7.59 -4.70
CA ASN A 36 7.76 8.69 -4.17
C ASN A 36 7.00 9.49 -3.10
N GLU A 37 5.73 9.85 -3.35
CA GLU A 37 4.91 10.57 -2.37
C GLU A 37 4.70 9.77 -1.08
N LEU A 38 4.44 8.47 -1.20
CA LEU A 38 4.29 7.58 -0.04
C LEU A 38 5.59 7.46 0.76
N LEU A 39 6.74 7.39 0.10
CA LEU A 39 8.04 7.39 0.79
C LEU A 39 8.28 8.72 1.51
N MET A 40 8.00 9.86 0.86
CA MET A 40 8.12 11.18 1.47
C MET A 40 7.24 11.31 2.71
N GLY A 41 6.03 10.74 2.69
CA GLY A 41 5.12 10.71 3.84
C GLY A 41 5.67 9.99 5.08
N ILE A 42 6.63 9.08 4.90
CA ILE A 42 7.34 8.39 6.00
C ILE A 42 8.76 8.94 6.23
N CYS A 43 9.03 10.16 5.75
CA CYS A 43 10.34 10.83 5.83
C CYS A 43 11.45 10.02 5.15
N ASP A 44 11.14 9.33 4.06
CA ASP A 44 12.09 8.63 3.20
C ASP A 44 12.06 9.22 1.77
N TYR A 45 13.11 9.01 0.99
CA TYR A 45 13.24 9.62 -0.33
C TYR A 45 13.42 8.57 -1.41
N TYR A 46 12.59 8.60 -2.45
CA TYR A 46 12.78 7.71 -3.58
C TYR A 46 14.11 8.03 -4.28
N ASN A 47 14.99 7.04 -4.30
CA ASN A 47 16.35 7.15 -4.79
C ASN A 47 16.77 5.86 -5.50
N SER A 48 17.99 5.83 -6.02
CA SER A 48 18.51 4.67 -6.76
C SER A 48 18.55 3.39 -5.94
N TRP A 49 18.67 3.45 -4.61
CA TRP A 49 18.58 2.27 -3.76
C TRP A 49 17.17 1.67 -3.81
N HIS A 50 16.13 2.47 -3.61
CA HIS A 50 14.73 2.02 -3.67
C HIS A 50 14.37 1.42 -5.03
N MET A 51 14.80 2.06 -6.12
CA MET A 51 14.59 1.55 -7.48
C MET A 51 15.20 0.16 -7.70
N ASN A 52 16.32 -0.13 -7.04
CA ASN A 52 16.98 -1.44 -7.12
C ASN A 52 16.50 -2.45 -6.07
N HIS A 53 15.72 -2.00 -5.07
CA HIS A 53 15.21 -2.79 -3.96
C HIS A 53 13.70 -2.58 -3.82
N MET A 54 12.97 -2.75 -4.92
CA MET A 54 11.53 -2.47 -4.97
C MET A 54 10.73 -3.39 -4.03
N ASP A 55 11.08 -4.66 -3.90
CA ASP A 55 10.41 -5.57 -2.98
C ASP A 55 10.56 -5.13 -1.51
N GLU A 56 11.75 -4.66 -1.13
CA GLU A 56 11.99 -4.09 0.21
C GLU A 56 11.25 -2.76 0.40
N THR A 57 11.22 -1.93 -0.64
CA THR A 57 10.48 -0.67 -0.67
C THR A 57 8.98 -0.91 -0.46
N TYR A 58 8.39 -1.88 -1.17
CA TYR A 58 7.00 -2.27 -0.98
C TYR A 58 6.74 -2.82 0.41
N ALA A 59 7.60 -3.69 0.91
CA ALA A 59 7.45 -4.24 2.25
C ALA A 59 7.57 -3.16 3.34
N LYS A 60 8.37 -2.12 3.11
CA LYS A 60 8.47 -0.95 4.01
C LYS A 60 7.17 -0.14 3.98
N LEU A 61 6.69 0.24 2.80
CA LEU A 61 5.47 1.01 2.64
C LEU A 61 4.23 0.25 3.15
N ALA A 62 4.12 -1.05 2.87
CA ALA A 62 3.02 -1.89 3.33
C ALA A 62 2.96 -2.02 4.87
N ARG A 63 4.10 -1.87 5.56
CA ARG A 63 4.14 -1.83 7.03
C ARG A 63 3.82 -0.45 7.59
N ALA A 64 4.13 0.61 6.85
CA ALA A 64 3.94 1.99 7.30
C ALA A 64 2.50 2.50 7.10
N TYR A 65 1.80 2.01 6.07
CA TYR A 65 0.45 2.45 5.74
C TYR A 65 -0.59 1.36 5.94
N ASP A 66 -1.80 1.78 6.32
CA ASP A 66 -2.97 0.91 6.39
C ASP A 66 -3.52 0.60 5.00
N TYR A 67 -4.21 -0.54 4.87
CA TYR A 67 -4.73 -0.99 3.57
C TYR A 67 -5.73 0.01 3.00
N ASP A 68 -6.65 0.52 3.81
CA ASP A 68 -7.69 1.45 3.37
C ASP A 68 -7.08 2.76 2.83
N TYR A 69 -6.03 3.26 3.48
CA TYR A 69 -5.29 4.43 3.01
C TYR A 69 -4.64 4.19 1.62
N LEU A 70 -4.04 3.02 1.41
CA LEU A 70 -3.45 2.67 0.12
C LEU A 70 -4.51 2.55 -0.98
N VAL A 71 -5.69 1.99 -0.67
CA VAL A 71 -6.83 1.94 -1.60
C VAL A 71 -7.31 3.34 -1.96
N GLU A 72 -7.47 4.23 -0.97
CA GLU A 72 -7.89 5.61 -1.19
C GLU A 72 -6.87 6.38 -2.05
N SER A 73 -5.57 6.19 -1.78
CA SER A 73 -4.51 6.81 -2.57
C SER A 73 -4.55 6.34 -4.03
N LEU A 74 -4.70 5.03 -4.27
CA LEU A 74 -4.84 4.49 -5.62
C LEU A 74 -6.05 5.09 -6.34
N LYS A 75 -7.21 5.15 -5.67
CA LYS A 75 -8.43 5.74 -6.25
C LYS A 75 -8.20 7.20 -6.65
N GLN A 76 -7.61 7.99 -5.75
CA GLN A 76 -7.33 9.39 -6.01
C GLN A 76 -6.50 9.56 -7.30
N TRP A 77 -5.40 8.82 -7.45
CA TRP A 77 -4.56 8.95 -8.64
C TRP A 77 -5.25 8.42 -9.91
N THR A 78 -6.03 7.35 -9.82
CA THR A 78 -6.80 6.87 -10.98
C THR A 78 -7.92 7.82 -11.38
N GLU A 79 -8.50 8.58 -10.44
CA GLU A 79 -9.57 9.55 -10.73
C GLU A 79 -9.01 10.89 -11.23
N GLU A 80 -7.83 11.31 -10.74
CA GLU A 80 -7.14 12.52 -11.21
C GLU A 80 -6.71 12.43 -12.68
N GLU A 81 -6.30 11.26 -13.19
CA GLU A 81 -5.96 11.07 -14.61
C GLU A 81 -7.18 11.09 -15.55
N ASN A 82 -8.41 10.89 -15.04
CA ASN A 82 -9.63 10.86 -15.86
C ASN A 82 -10.27 12.25 -16.06
N HIS A 83 -9.63 13.31 -15.56
CA HIS A 83 -10.14 14.68 -15.63
C HIS A 83 -9.38 15.61 -16.60
N ASP A 84 -8.37 15.11 -17.31
CA ASP A 84 -7.62 15.82 -18.37
C ASP A 84 -8.08 15.45 -19.80
#